data_AF-A0A1H3GTU3-F1
#
_entry.id   AF-A0A1H3GTU3-F1
#
_cell.length_a   1.000
_cell.length_b   1.000
_cell.length_c   1.000
_cell.angle_alpha   90.00
_cell.angle_beta   90.00
_cell.angle_gamma   90.00
#
_symmetry.space_group_name_H-M   'P 1'
#
loop_
_entity.id
_entity.type
_entity.pdbx_description
1 polymer ?
#
loop_
_entity_poly.entity_id
_entity_poly.type
_entity_poly.pdbx_seq_one_letter_code
_entity_poly.pdbx_strand_id
1 'polypeptide(L)'
;MTETHGHVPVASLATDVGWSRQHLGSRFRREFGLPPKLISRVMRLEQARGRLINGTRGSLADVAADCGYSDQAHFNRDWLEFTGVPPSRWMAEELPFVQGATHLADAS
;
A
#
# COMPACT_ATOMS: atom_id res chain seq x y z
N MET A 1 -3.74 -7.35 -9.99
CA MET A 1 -3.70 -6.70 -8.66
C MET A 1 -2.29 -6.50 -8.17
N THR A 2 -1.44 -7.54 -8.24
CA THR A 2 -0.01 -7.47 -7.90
C THR A 2 0.76 -6.51 -8.80
N GLU A 3 0.63 -6.64 -10.12
CA GLU A 3 1.31 -5.73 -11.08
C GLU A 3 0.87 -4.28 -10.93
N THR A 4 -0.40 -4.07 -10.61
CA THR A 4 -0.99 -2.74 -10.41
C THR A 4 -0.89 -2.25 -8.97
N HIS A 5 -0.21 -2.98 -8.09
CA HIS A 5 -0.02 -2.63 -6.67
C HIS A 5 -1.33 -2.27 -5.93
N GLY A 6 -2.45 -2.86 -6.33
CA GLY A 6 -3.77 -2.59 -5.74
C GLY A 6 -4.47 -1.31 -6.21
N HIS A 7 -3.96 -0.62 -7.23
CA HIS A 7 -4.52 0.65 -7.75
C HIS A 7 -5.80 0.48 -8.56
N VAL A 8 -6.04 -0.70 -9.13
CA VAL A 8 -7.23 -0.93 -9.96
C VAL A 8 -8.46 -1.09 -9.07
N PRO A 9 -9.56 -0.36 -9.35
CA PRO A 9 -10.82 -0.55 -8.63
C PRO A 9 -11.32 -1.98 -8.72
N VAL A 10 -11.77 -2.55 -7.60
CA VAL A 10 -12.33 -3.92 -7.55
C VAL A 10 -13.49 -4.11 -8.52
N ALA A 11 -14.26 -3.05 -8.79
CA ALA A 11 -15.35 -3.10 -9.77
C ALA A 11 -14.83 -3.34 -11.20
N SER A 12 -13.75 -2.66 -11.60
CA SER A 12 -13.12 -2.85 -12.90
C SER A 12 -12.60 -4.28 -13.04
N LEU A 13 -11.91 -4.79 -12.01
CA LEU A 13 -11.44 -6.19 -12.00
C LEU A 13 -12.57 -7.20 -12.15
N ALA A 14 -13.74 -6.94 -11.56
CA ALA A 14 -14.90 -7.81 -11.68
C ALA A 14 -15.45 -7.80 -13.12
N THR A 15 -15.55 -6.62 -13.73
CA THR A 15 -15.97 -6.46 -15.13
C THR A 15 -15.01 -7.17 -16.09
N ASP A 16 -13.70 -7.01 -15.91
CA ASP A 16 -12.68 -7.58 -16.79
C ASP A 16 -12.73 -9.11 -16.86
N VAL A 17 -13.14 -9.76 -15.76
CA VAL A 17 -13.29 -11.22 -15.68
C VAL A 17 -14.73 -11.71 -15.87
N GLY A 18 -15.66 -10.82 -16.22
CA GLY A 18 -17.07 -11.15 -16.43
C GLY A 18 -17.82 -11.56 -15.17
N TRP A 19 -17.39 -11.13 -13.98
CA TRP A 19 -17.99 -11.50 -12.70
C TRP A 19 -18.71 -10.34 -12.02
N SER A 20 -19.70 -10.69 -11.20
CA SER A 20 -20.25 -9.72 -10.24
C SER A 20 -19.25 -9.44 -9.12
N ARG A 21 -19.33 -8.25 -8.51
CA ARG A 21 -18.49 -7.87 -7.36
C ARG A 21 -18.61 -8.87 -6.20
N GLN A 22 -19.81 -9.40 -5.95
CA GLN A 22 -20.06 -10.39 -4.91
C GLN A 22 -19.38 -11.72 -5.24
N HIS A 23 -19.46 -12.17 -6.49
CA HIS A 23 -18.81 -13.41 -6.92
C HIS A 23 -17.28 -13.28 -6.80
N LEU A 24 -16.71 -12.19 -7.32
CA LEU A 24 -15.28 -11.90 -7.18
C LEU A 24 -14.86 -11.89 -5.70
N GLY A 25 -15.62 -11.22 -4.84
CA GLY A 25 -15.37 -11.19 -3.39
C GLY A 25 -15.40 -12.57 -2.74
N SER A 26 -16.35 -13.43 -3.12
CA SER A 26 -16.44 -14.81 -2.63
C SER A 26 -15.23 -15.64 -3.06
N ARG A 27 -14.83 -15.54 -4.34
CA ARG A 27 -13.64 -16.22 -4.88
C ARG A 27 -12.37 -15.83 -4.13
N PHE A 28 -12.17 -14.53 -3.90
CA PHE A 28 -11.03 -14.03 -3.15
C PHE A 28 -10.97 -14.53 -1.72
N ARG A 29 -12.09 -14.50 -0.99
CA ARG A 29 -12.12 -15.05 0.37
C ARG A 29 -11.80 -16.54 0.40
N ARG A 30 -12.27 -17.29 -0.60
CA ARG A 30 -12.00 -18.73 -0.67
C ARG A 30 -10.54 -19.03 -0.99
N GLU A 31 -9.92 -18.24 -1.85
CA GLU A 31 -8.55 -18.48 -2.31
C GLU A 31 -7.48 -17.90 -1.36
N PHE A 32 -7.71 -16.69 -0.85
CA PHE A 32 -6.73 -15.91 -0.10
C PHE A 32 -7.15 -15.62 1.35
N GLY A 33 -8.33 -16.06 1.77
CA GLY A 33 -8.89 -15.75 3.11
C GLY A 33 -9.38 -14.31 3.28
N LEU A 34 -9.04 -13.39 2.36
CA LEU A 34 -9.28 -11.96 2.49
C LEU A 34 -10.11 -11.41 1.32
N PRO A 35 -10.93 -10.38 1.53
CA PRO A 35 -11.66 -9.73 0.44
C PRO A 35 -10.70 -8.93 -0.46
N PRO A 36 -11.02 -8.75 -1.76
CA PRO A 36 -10.14 -8.07 -2.72
C PRO A 36 -9.77 -6.66 -2.26
N LYS A 37 -10.73 -5.92 -1.68
CA LYS A 37 -10.51 -4.55 -1.20
C LYS A 37 -9.44 -4.48 -0.09
N LEU A 38 -9.39 -5.47 0.80
CA LEU A 38 -8.39 -5.49 1.87
C LEU A 38 -7.01 -5.77 1.28
N ILE A 39 -6.90 -6.73 0.37
CA ILE A 39 -5.66 -7.02 -0.34
C ILE A 39 -5.15 -5.80 -1.13
N SER A 40 -6.03 -5.07 -1.84
CA SER A 40 -5.66 -3.80 -2.50
C SER A 40 -5.09 -2.77 -1.52
N ARG A 41 -5.65 -2.66 -0.32
CA ARG A 41 -5.17 -1.70 0.69
C ARG A 41 -3.78 -2.08 1.20
N VAL A 42 -3.56 -3.36 1.49
CA VAL A 42 -2.25 -3.88 1.91
C VAL A 42 -1.20 -3.66 0.82
N MET A 43 -1.52 -3.95 -0.44
CA MET A 43 -0.60 -3.73 -1.56
C MET A 43 -0.19 -2.26 -1.73
N ARG A 44 -1.16 -1.33 -1.61
CA ARG A 44 -0.88 0.12 -1.67
C ARG A 44 -0.02 0.59 -0.49
N LEU A 45 -0.28 0.06 0.71
CA LEU A 45 0.51 0.37 1.90
C LEU A 45 1.96 -0.09 1.75
N GLU A 46 2.19 -1.34 1.34
CA GLU A 46 3.54 -1.89 1.14
C GLU A 46 4.32 -1.10 0.08
N GLN A 47 3.65 -0.70 -1.01
CA GLN A 47 4.26 0.15 -2.03
C GLN A 47 4.66 1.52 -1.44
N ALA A 48 3.78 2.15 -0.66
CA ALA A 48 4.06 3.43 -0.01
C ALA A 48 5.23 3.31 0.97
N ARG A 49 5.27 2.24 1.77
CA ARG A 49 6.37 1.94 2.69
C ARG A 49 7.70 1.81 1.95
N GLY A 50 7.75 1.04 0.87
CA GLY A 50 8.95 0.91 0.04
C GLY A 50 9.44 2.26 -0.52
N ARG A 51 8.52 3.11 -0.99
CA ARG A 51 8.86 4.46 -1.47
C ARG A 51 9.45 5.37 -0.39
N LEU A 52 8.91 5.32 0.83
CA LEU A 52 9.40 6.10 1.96
C LEU A 52 10.80 5.62 2.40
N ILE A 53 11.01 4.30 2.46
CA ILE A 53 12.30 3.69 2.79
C ILE A 53 13.39 4.12 1.79
N ASN A 54 13.07 4.07 0.50
CA ASN A 54 14.00 4.42 -0.57
C ASN A 54 14.23 5.94 -0.72
N GLY A 55 13.71 6.76 0.20
CA GLY A 55 13.98 8.19 0.23
C GLY A 55 13.37 8.97 -0.93
N THR A 56 12.22 8.51 -1.45
CA THR A 56 11.50 9.25 -2.51
C THR A 56 11.32 10.71 -2.10
N ARG A 57 11.81 11.64 -2.94
CA ARG A 57 11.63 13.08 -2.72
C ARG A 57 10.16 13.44 -2.94
N GLY A 58 9.52 14.02 -1.95
CA GLY A 58 8.13 14.45 -2.04
C GLY A 58 7.46 14.58 -0.68
N SER A 59 6.27 15.17 -0.66
CA SER A 59 5.40 15.19 0.51
C SER A 59 4.69 13.85 0.70
N LEU A 60 4.12 13.62 1.88
CA LEU A 60 3.25 12.46 2.12
C LEU A 60 2.01 12.48 1.21
N ALA A 61 1.58 13.65 0.74
CA ALA A 61 0.48 13.77 -0.22
C ALA A 61 0.91 13.22 -1.60
N ASP A 62 2.15 13.49 -2.02
CA ASP A 62 2.68 12.97 -3.29
C ASP A 62 2.80 11.44 -3.23
N VAL A 63 3.34 10.90 -2.13
CA VAL A 63 3.41 9.44 -1.91
C VAL A 63 2.01 8.82 -1.90
N ALA A 64 1.02 9.47 -1.27
CA ALA A 64 -0.35 8.99 -1.26
C ALA A 64 -0.94 8.92 -2.69
N ALA A 65 -0.79 9.98 -3.48
CA ALA A 65 -1.27 10.02 -4.86
C ALA A 65 -0.59 8.93 -5.73
N ASP A 66 0.73 8.81 -5.62
CA ASP A 66 1.55 7.83 -6.34
C ASP A 66 1.26 6.37 -5.96
N CYS A 67 0.66 6.15 -4.78
CA CYS A 67 0.25 4.84 -4.29
C CYS A 67 -1.26 4.60 -4.42
N GLY A 68 -1.99 5.44 -5.17
CA GLY A 68 -3.39 5.20 -5.50
C GLY A 68 -4.34 5.49 -4.35
N TYR A 69 -3.95 6.38 -3.43
CA TYR A 69 -4.87 6.98 -2.45
C TYR A 69 -5.51 8.23 -3.04
N SER A 70 -6.74 8.52 -2.62
CA SER A 70 -7.49 9.71 -3.05
C SER A 70 -6.86 11.01 -2.54
N ASP A 71 -6.26 10.94 -1.37
CA ASP A 71 -5.70 12.06 -0.63
C ASP A 71 -4.81 11.55 0.52
N GLN A 72 -4.04 12.45 1.12
CA GLN A 72 -3.17 12.14 2.25
C GLN A 72 -3.95 11.66 3.49
N ALA A 73 -5.18 12.11 3.72
CA ALA A 73 -5.94 11.73 4.91
C ALA A 73 -6.41 10.26 4.82
N HIS A 74 -6.79 9.79 3.63
CA HIS A 74 -7.06 8.38 3.35
C HIS A 74 -5.81 7.53 3.55
N PHE A 75 -4.68 7.95 3.01
CA PHE A 75 -3.39 7.29 3.24
C PHE A 75 -3.06 7.18 4.74
N ASN A 76 -3.14 8.28 5.49
CA ASN A 76 -2.85 8.30 6.92
C ASN A 76 -3.75 7.34 7.72
N ARG A 77 -5.04 7.25 7.38
CA ARG A 77 -5.98 6.33 8.03
C ARG A 77 -5.63 4.87 7.77
N ASP A 78 -5.38 4.51 6.51
CA ASP A 78 -4.98 3.14 6.15
C ASP A 78 -3.64 2.79 6.82
N TRP A 79 -2.67 3.71 6.79
CA TRP A 79 -1.37 3.52 7.41
C TRP A 79 -1.49 3.27 8.92
N LEU A 80 -2.24 4.11 9.63
CA LEU A 80 -2.47 3.95 11.06
C LEU A 80 -3.18 2.61 11.36
N GLU A 81 -4.18 2.24 10.56
CA GLU A 81 -4.94 0.99 10.75
C GLU A 81 -4.03 -0.24 10.63
N PHE A 82 -3.09 -0.26 9.69
CA PHE A 82 -2.22 -1.42 9.46
C PHE A 82 -0.94 -1.43 10.29
N THR A 83 -0.37 -0.27 10.60
CA THR A 83 0.94 -0.18 11.29
C THR A 83 0.83 0.20 12.76
N GLY A 84 -0.33 0.68 13.21
CA GLY A 84 -0.55 1.15 14.59
C GLY A 84 0.03 2.54 14.91
N VAL A 85 0.78 3.16 13.99
CA VAL A 85 1.37 4.50 14.17
C VAL A 85 1.18 5.36 12.93
N PRO A 86 1.04 6.69 13.03
CA PRO A 86 0.94 7.56 11.84
C PRO A 86 2.24 7.54 11.01
N PRO A 87 2.17 7.78 9.68
CA PRO A 87 3.33 7.70 8.80
C PRO A 87 4.43 8.69 9.17
N SER A 88 4.10 9.90 9.63
CA SER A 88 5.08 10.88 10.08
C SER A 88 5.87 10.43 11.31
N ARG A 89 5.21 9.79 12.28
CA ARG A 89 5.87 9.21 13.46
C ARG A 89 6.73 8.02 13.05
N TRP A 90 6.15 7.10 12.28
CA TRP A 90 6.87 5.94 11.76
C TRP A 90 8.14 6.36 11.03
N MET A 91 8.08 7.40 10.19
CA MET A 91 9.25 7.91 9.48
C MET A 91 10.33 8.44 10.43
N ALA A 92 9.95 9.19 11.47
CA ALA A 92 10.89 9.74 12.44
C ALA A 92 11.57 8.63 13.28
N GLU A 93 10.85 7.55 13.57
CA GLU A 93 11.33 6.43 14.39
C GLU A 93 12.13 5.42 13.55
N GLU A 94 11.69 5.10 12.33
CA GLU A 94 12.19 3.94 11.58
C GLU A 94 13.15 4.31 10.44
N LEU A 95 12.96 5.45 9.77
CA LEU A 95 13.84 5.81 8.64
C LEU A 95 15.32 5.93 9.02
N PRO A 96 15.71 6.50 10.19
CA PRO A 96 17.12 6.56 10.58
C PRO A 96 17.78 5.18 10.64
N PHE A 97 17.05 4.16 11.09
CA PHE A 97 17.57 2.79 11.20
C PHE A 97 17.57 2.07 9.85
N VAL A 98 16.49 2.21 9.08
CA VAL A 98 16.37 1.54 7.78
C VAL A 98 17.36 2.10 6.76
N GLN A 99 17.51 3.42 6.67
CA GLN A 99 18.48 4.03 5.76
C GLN A 99 19.93 3.72 6.16
N GLY A 100 20.22 3.65 7.46
CA GLY A 100 21.54 3.23 7.96
C GLY A 100 21.88 1.79 7.57
N ALA A 101 20.91 0.87 7.62
CA ALA A 101 21.10 -0.52 7.19
C ALA A 101 21.30 -0.66 5.67
N THR A 102 20.56 0.10 4.86
CA THR A 102 20.74 0.11 3.40
C THR A 102 22.12 0.67 3.01
N HIS A 103 22.57 1.73 3.67
CA HIS A 103 23.87 2.36 3.37
C HIS A 103 25.08 1.51 3.78
N LEU A 104 24.91 0.56 4.71
CA LEU A 104 25.94 -0.43 5.08
C LEU A 104 25.99 -1.60 4.10
N ALA A 105 24.85 -1.97 3.50
CA ALA A 105 24.78 -3.05 2.51
C ALA A 105 25.41 -2.66 1.15
N ASP A 106 25.34 -1.38 0.76
CA ASP A 106 25.95 -0.86 -0.47
C ASP A 106 27.48 -0.63 -0.37
N ALA A 107 28.06 -0.80 0.81
CA ALA A 107 29.49 -0.61 1.08
C ALA A 107 30.31 -1.92 1.11
N SER A 108 29.71 -3.04 0.68
CA SER A 108 30.33 -4.38 0.58
C SER A 108 30.26 -4.92 -0.85
#